data_AF-A5ZU18-F1
#
_entry.id   AF-A5ZU18-F1
#
_cell.length_a   1.000
_cell.length_b   1.000
_cell.length_c   1.000
_cell.angle_alpha   90.00
_cell.angle_beta   90.00
_cell.angle_gamma   90.00
#
_symmetry.space_group_name_H-M   'P 1'
#
loop_
_entity.id
_entity.type
_entity.pdbx_description
1 polymer ?
#
loop_
_entity_poly.entity_id
_entity_poly.type
_entity_poly.pdbx_seq_one_letter_code
_entity_poly.pdbx_strand_id
1 'polypeptide(L)' 'MIEGAFLKYFGIPVALTWFMSQKTFDGKKPYSYIKTMVLYALRPKVTYAGKAVNLHKQKFEETITAVRSVTYVPD' A
#
# COMPACT_ATOMS: atom_id res chain seq x y z
N MET A 1 -1.46 -25.94 5.74
CA MET A 1 -0.38 -26.14 6.73
C MET A 1 0.92 -26.27 5.93
N ILE A 2 1.98 -25.54 6.27
CA ILE A 2 3.26 -25.64 5.54
C ILE A 2 3.90 -26.99 5.85
N GLU A 3 4.03 -27.85 4.83
CA GLU A 3 4.44 -29.26 4.96
C GLU A 3 5.96 -29.50 5.03
N GLY A 4 6.77 -28.43 5.06
CA GLY A 4 8.22 -28.54 5.16
C GLY A 4 8.74 -28.20 6.56
N ALA A 5 9.26 -29.19 7.29
CA ALA A 5 9.96 -28.97 8.56
C ALA A 5 11.13 -27.98 8.40
N PHE A 6 11.83 -28.04 7.27
CA PHE A 6 12.89 -27.09 6.94
C PHE A 6 12.37 -25.64 6.81
N LEU A 7 11.28 -25.40 6.09
CA LEU A 7 10.73 -24.05 5.94
C LEU A 7 10.17 -23.49 7.27
N LYS A 8 9.61 -24.37 8.11
CA LYS A 8 9.07 -23.99 9.42
C LYS A 8 10.18 -23.65 10.43
N TYR A 9 11.22 -24.49 10.52
CA TYR A 9 12.25 -24.35 11.56
C TYR A 9 13.49 -23.58 11.11
N PHE A 10 13.79 -23.54 9.81
CA PHE A 10 14.90 -22.75 9.26
C PHE A 10 14.39 -21.49 8.57
N GLY A 11 13.36 -21.61 7.73
CA GLY A 11 12.83 -20.48 6.96
C GLY A 11 12.23 -19.36 7.81
N ILE A 12 11.37 -19.68 8.79
CA ILE A 12 10.75 -18.65 9.65
C ILE A 12 11.80 -17.92 10.49
N PRO A 13 12.74 -18.60 11.19
CA PRO A 13 13.78 -17.90 11.94
C PRO A 13 14.73 -17.08 11.05
N VAL A 14 15.08 -17.57 9.86
CA VAL A 14 15.93 -16.81 8.91
C VAL A 14 15.21 -15.58 8.38
N ALA A 15 13.93 -15.69 8.02
CA ALA A 15 13.14 -14.55 7.57
C ALA A 15 12.95 -13.49 8.68
N LEU A 16 12.73 -13.93 9.92
CA LEU A 16 12.61 -13.04 11.08
C LEU A 16 13.93 -12.34 11.41
N THR A 17 15.05 -13.07 11.42
CA THR A 17 16.38 -12.51 11.69
C THR A 17 16.84 -11.58 10.57
N TRP A 18 16.52 -11.89 9.30
CA TRP A 18 16.72 -10.98 8.17
C TRP A 18 15.87 -9.71 8.30
N PHE A 19 14.59 -9.84 8.65
CA PHE A 19 13.69 -8.69 8.84
C PHE A 19 14.11 -7.79 10.01
N MET A 20 14.65 -8.39 11.08
CA MET A 20 15.21 -7.65 12.23
C MET A 20 16.64 -7.15 11.98
N SER A 21 17.27 -7.51 10.86
CA SER A 21 18.64 -7.10 10.57
C SER A 21 18.72 -5.58 10.46
N GLN A 22 19.67 -4.98 11.18
CA GLN A 22 19.92 -3.53 11.19
C GLN A 22 20.11 -2.97 9.77
N LYS A 23 20.61 -3.76 8.82
CA LYS A 23 20.87 -3.32 7.43
C LYS A 23 19.64 -2.77 6.68
N THR A 24 18.42 -3.15 7.10
CA THR A 24 17.17 -2.65 6.50
C THR A 24 16.60 -1.42 7.22
N PHE A 25 16.97 -1.21 8.48
CA PHE A 25 16.35 -0.21 9.37
C PHE A 25 17.32 0.78 10.01
N ASP A 26 18.61 0.73 9.65
CA ASP A 26 19.63 1.61 10.19
C ASP A 26 19.28 3.07 9.86
N GLY A 27 19.20 3.90 10.90
CA GLY A 27 18.85 5.33 10.82
C GLY A 27 17.34 5.69 10.79
N LYS A 28 16.41 4.75 10.61
CA LYS A 28 14.97 5.08 10.38
C LYS A 28 14.01 4.86 11.55
N LYS A 29 14.50 4.50 12.74
CA LYS A 29 13.68 4.14 13.93
C LYS A 29 12.58 3.14 13.54
N PRO A 30 12.89 1.84 13.40
CA PRO A 30 11.95 0.82 12.86
C PRO A 30 10.57 0.84 13.53
N TYR A 31 10.54 1.10 14.84
CA TYR A 31 9.31 1.25 15.60
C TYR A 31 8.42 2.40 15.10
N SER A 32 9.01 3.55 14.77
CA SER A 32 8.30 4.69 14.20
C SER A 32 7.72 4.37 12.83
N TYR A 33 8.48 3.65 12.00
CA TYR A 33 8.02 3.24 10.67
C TYR A 33 6.80 2.31 10.74
N ILE A 34 6.87 1.25 11.56
CA ILE A 34 5.76 0.31 11.77
C ILE A 34 4.55 1.05 12.34
N LYS A 35 4.75 1.92 13.34
CA LYS A 35 3.69 2.76 13.90
C LYS A 35 3.00 3.58 12.82
N THR A 36 3.74 4.27 11.96
CA THR A 36 3.16 5.09 10.88
C THR A 36 2.40 4.26 9.85
N MET A 37 2.88 3.05 9.52
CA MET A 37 2.22 2.15 8.58
C MET A 37 0.86 1.67 9.12
N VAL A 38 0.83 1.27 10.39
CA VAL A 38 -0.39 0.86 11.08
C VAL A 38 -1.37 2.04 11.18
N LEU A 39 -0.87 3.22 11.55
CA LEU A 39 -1.69 4.43 11.67
C LEU A 39 -2.27 4.86 10.32
N TYR A 40 -1.49 4.74 9.25
CA TYR A 40 -1.94 5.00 7.88
C TYR A 40 -3.04 4.03 7.43
N ALA A 41 -2.87 2.73 7.71
CA ALA A 41 -3.84 1.71 7.35
C ALA A 41 -5.16 1.82 8.13
N LEU A 42 -5.07 2.14 9.43
CA LEU A 42 -6.23 2.31 10.30
C LEU A 42 -6.86 3.70 10.21
N ARG A 43 -6.24 4.65 9.48
CA ARG A 43 -6.74 6.01 9.36
C ARG A 43 -8.13 5.98 8.70
N PRO A 44 -9.19 6.44 9.40
CA PRO A 44 -10.51 6.49 8.81
C PRO A 44 -10.52 7.52 7.68
N LYS A 45 -11.00 7.12 6.49
CA LYS A 45 -11.22 8.04 5.38
C LYS A 45 -12.53 8.79 5.63
N VAL A 46 -12.40 10.02 6.10
CA VAL A 46 -13.51 10.94 6.35
C VAL A 46 -13.53 12.06 5.31
N THR A 47 -14.74 12.49 4.93
CA THR A 47 -14.94 13.71 4.13
C THR A 47 -14.61 14.97 4.93
N TYR A 48 -14.51 16.12 4.26
CA TYR A 48 -14.37 17.43 4.93
C TYR A 48 -15.48 17.69 5.97
N ALA A 49 -16.68 17.12 5.76
CA ALA A 49 -17.82 17.19 6.67
C ALA A 49 -17.82 16.10 7.77
N GLY A 50 -16.72 15.37 7.97
CA GLY A 50 -16.58 14.34 9.01
C GLY A 50 -17.37 13.04 8.76
N LYS A 51 -18.09 12.92 7.65
CA LYS A 51 -18.83 11.70 7.28
C LYS A 51 -17.88 10.63 6.70
N ALA A 52 -18.11 9.36 7.04
CA ALA A 52 -17.36 8.23 6.53
C ALA A 52 -17.50 8.10 5.00
N VAL A 53 -16.39 7.92 4.30
CA VAL A 53 -16.38 7.73 2.84
C VAL A 53 -16.65 6.27 2.52
N ASN A 54 -17.85 5.96 2.04
CA ASN A 54 -18.14 4.67 1.41
C ASN A 54 -17.57 4.70 -0.01
N LEU A 55 -16.41 4.07 -0.21
CA LEU A 55 -15.79 3.94 -1.53
C LEU A 55 -16.58 2.91 -2.36
N HIS A 56 -17.58 3.38 -3.12
CA HIS A 56 -18.24 2.56 -4.12
C HIS A 56 -17.35 2.52 -5.37
N LYS A 57 -16.86 1.33 -5.74
CA LYS A 57 -16.15 1.13 -7.01
C LYS A 57 -17.18 1.09 -8.13
N GLN A 58 -17.58 2.25 -8.62
CA GLN A 58 -18.42 2.35 -9.81
C GLN A 58 -17.55 2.01 -11.02
N LYS A 59 -17.83 0.87 -11.68
CA LYS A 59 -17.31 0.61 -13.02
C LYS A 59 -18.14 1.47 -13.97
N PHE A 60 -17.55 2.54 -14.47
CA PHE A 60 -18.16 3.35 -15.53
C PHE A 60 -18.04 2.57 -16.84
N GLU A 61 -19.11 1.89 -17.26
CA GLU A 61 -19.26 1.35 -18.62
C GLU A 61 -19.85 2.42 -19.55
N GLU A 62 -19.28 3.63 -19.51
CA GLU A 62 -19.59 4.60 -20.55
C GLU A 62 -18.74 4.29 -21.78
N THR A 63 -19.34 4.38 -22.97
CA THR A 63 -18.59 4.44 -24.22
C THR A 63 -17.74 5.70 -24.14
N ILE A 64 -16.49 5.57 -23.70
CA ILE A 64 -15.59 6.70 -23.48
C ILE A 64 -15.44 7.42 -24.83
N THR A 65 -16.18 8.52 -25.02
CA THR A 65 -15.97 9.44 -26.14
C THR A 65 -14.68 10.19 -25.82
N ALA A 66 -13.55 9.53 -26.04
CA ALA A 66 -12.24 10.14 -25.87
C ALA A 66 -12.10 11.25 -26.93
N VAL A 67 -12.46 12.49 -26.56
CA VAL A 67 -12.22 13.65 -27.41
C VAL A 67 -10.73 13.93 -27.37
N ARG A 68 -10.03 13.60 -28.46
CA ARG A 68 -8.63 14.00 -28.62
C ARG A 68 -8.58 15.52 -28.71
N SER A 69 -7.85 16.15 -27.79
CA SER A 69 -7.47 17.56 -27.95
C SER A 69 -6.40 17.64 -29.05
N VAL A 70 -6.79 18.09 -30.24
CA VAL A 70 -5.82 18.43 -31.28
C VAL A 70 -5.23 19.80 -30.92
N THR A 71 -3.92 19.88 -30.79
CA THR A 71 -3.21 21.14 -30.60
C THR A 71 -3.24 21.90 -31.92
N TYR A 72 -3.99 23.00 -31.98
CA TYR A 72 -4.02 23.87 -33.15
C TYR A 72 -2.68 24.61 -33.27
N VAL A 73 -2.00 24.45 -34.40
CA VAL A 73 -0.83 25.25 -34.78
C VAL A 73 -1.24 26.10 -35.98
N PRO A 74 -1.31 27.44 -35.87
CA PRO A 74 -1.51 28.32 -37.02
C PRO A 74 -0.23 28.43 -37.86
N ASP A 75 -0.39 28.43 -39.19
CA ASP A 75 0.64 28.77 -40.19
C ASP A 75 1.01 30.27 -40.16
#